data_AF-A0A2C5Y7W4-F1
#
_entry.id   AF-A0A2C5Y7W4-F1
#
_cell.length_a   1.000
_cell.length_b   1.000
_cell.length_c   1.000
_cell.angle_alpha   90.00
_cell.angle_beta   90.00
_cell.angle_gamma   90.00
#
_symmetry.space_group_name_H-M   'P 1'
#
loop_
_entity.id
_entity.type
_entity.pdbx_description
1 polymer ?
#
loop_
_entity_poly.entity_id
_entity_poly.type
_entity_poly.pdbx_seq_one_letter_code
_entity_poly.pdbx_strand_id
1 'polypeptide(L)'
;MAAKATQAALPGQVPSFVQENEAMRALRAGIEPTERLILKSPYADRDHLLDLDTLDHENAILAQALIVLRATRDDYATAPYIESFNWPKVFQEAKRLAKESGKGFKETSFYIVAFRSQIKPSTEYSHLGQLDKAAHAEAVASGGFLKYWFGSPDAHLRNLATCVWRSRQDALKGGRGPAHRIAAGSTRALYASWKIDQHRLTVGDNVESWEITEWSD
;
A
#
# COMPACT_ATOMS: atom_id res chain seq x y z
N MET A 1 -50.88 13.47 -7.40
CA MET A 1 -49.57 13.17 -8.03
C MET A 1 -48.51 13.28 -6.95
N ALA A 2 -48.25 12.18 -6.22
CA ALA A 2 -47.23 12.15 -5.17
C ALA A 2 -46.00 11.42 -5.71
N ALA A 3 -44.87 12.12 -5.78
CA ALA A 3 -43.60 11.55 -6.21
C ALA A 3 -43.12 10.57 -5.14
N LYS A 4 -42.96 9.28 -5.52
CA LYS A 4 -42.32 8.27 -4.68
C LYS A 4 -40.85 8.64 -4.52
N ALA A 5 -40.44 8.92 -3.28
CA ALA A 5 -39.04 8.99 -2.92
C ALA A 5 -38.42 7.60 -3.07
N THR A 6 -37.48 7.45 -4.00
CA THR A 6 -36.69 6.24 -4.14
C THR A 6 -35.70 6.20 -2.99
N GLN A 7 -35.92 5.29 -2.06
CA GLN A 7 -35.06 5.04 -0.91
C GLN A 7 -33.72 4.48 -1.44
N ALA A 8 -32.67 5.30 -1.39
CA ALA A 8 -31.32 4.84 -1.72
C ALA A 8 -30.92 3.77 -0.68
N ALA A 9 -30.61 2.56 -1.16
CA ALA A 9 -30.10 1.50 -0.33
C ALA A 9 -28.79 1.96 0.34
N LEU A 10 -28.69 1.74 1.64
CA LEU A 10 -27.46 1.92 2.42
C LEU A 10 -26.33 1.09 1.78
N PRO A 11 -25.08 1.59 1.68
CA PRO A 11 -23.97 0.87 1.07
C PRO A 11 -23.47 -0.23 2.01
N GLY A 12 -24.27 -1.26 2.18
CA GLY A 12 -23.81 -2.56 2.65
C GLY A 12 -23.14 -3.27 1.48
N GLN A 13 -21.82 -3.46 1.59
CA GLN A 13 -20.98 -4.28 0.71
C GLN A 13 -20.76 -3.73 -0.70
N VAL A 14 -19.75 -2.85 -0.83
CA VAL A 14 -19.11 -2.58 -2.13
C VAL A 14 -18.42 -3.87 -2.60
N PRO A 15 -18.88 -4.50 -3.71
CA PRO A 15 -18.49 -5.87 -4.08
C PRO A 15 -16.99 -6.07 -4.35
N SER A 16 -16.22 -5.01 -4.64
CA SER A 16 -14.80 -5.17 -4.97
C SER A 16 -13.90 -5.48 -3.77
N PHE A 17 -14.37 -5.29 -2.53
CA PHE A 17 -13.60 -5.65 -1.33
C PHE A 17 -13.84 -7.09 -0.87
N VAL A 18 -14.93 -7.74 -1.32
CA VAL A 18 -15.15 -9.19 -1.13
C VAL A 18 -14.13 -10.01 -1.95
N GLN A 19 -13.53 -9.42 -2.98
CA GLN A 19 -12.50 -10.06 -3.80
C GLN A 19 -11.22 -10.42 -3.02
N GLU A 20 -10.96 -9.84 -1.84
CA GLU A 20 -9.85 -10.29 -0.98
C GLU A 20 -10.01 -11.76 -0.54
N ASN A 21 -11.24 -12.26 -0.39
CA ASN A 21 -11.50 -13.66 -0.04
C ASN A 21 -11.53 -14.60 -1.27
N GLU A 22 -11.87 -14.09 -2.46
CA GLU A 22 -11.89 -14.88 -3.70
C GLU A 22 -10.50 -14.95 -4.37
N ALA A 23 -9.70 -13.87 -4.31
CA ALA A 23 -8.31 -13.86 -4.76
C ALA A 23 -7.45 -14.83 -3.95
N MET A 24 -7.70 -14.96 -2.64
CA MET A 24 -7.07 -15.98 -1.78
C MET A 24 -7.46 -17.42 -2.17
N ARG A 25 -8.61 -17.64 -2.82
CA ARG A 25 -9.01 -18.96 -3.36
C ARG A 25 -8.45 -19.21 -4.76
N ALA A 26 -8.36 -18.18 -5.59
CA ALA A 26 -7.78 -18.24 -6.94
C ALA A 26 -6.24 -18.36 -6.93
N LEU A 27 -5.58 -17.91 -5.85
CA LEU A 27 -4.13 -18.06 -5.63
C LEU A 27 -3.64 -19.51 -5.73
N ARG A 28 -4.52 -20.50 -5.50
CA ARG A 28 -4.18 -21.93 -5.67
C ARG A 28 -3.96 -22.36 -7.12
N ALA A 29 -4.05 -21.45 -8.09
CA ALA A 29 -4.11 -21.77 -9.52
C ALA A 29 -2.96 -21.20 -10.38
N GLY A 30 -1.73 -21.06 -9.87
CA GLY A 30 -0.59 -21.27 -10.79
C GLY A 30 0.79 -20.64 -10.55
N ILE A 31 1.00 -19.73 -9.59
CA ILE A 31 2.36 -19.31 -9.17
C ILE A 31 2.33 -19.00 -7.69
N GLU A 32 2.90 -19.88 -6.87
CA GLU A 32 2.99 -19.70 -5.43
C GLU A 32 4.09 -18.68 -5.08
N PRO A 33 3.86 -17.75 -4.14
CA PRO A 33 4.94 -16.97 -3.52
C PRO A 33 6.06 -17.91 -3.06
N THR A 34 7.29 -17.58 -3.41
CA THR A 34 8.48 -18.36 -3.03
C THR A 34 9.29 -17.59 -1.99
N GLU A 35 10.35 -18.21 -1.45
CA GLU A 35 11.33 -17.47 -0.62
C GLU A 35 11.92 -16.25 -1.34
N ARG A 36 11.88 -16.22 -2.69
CA ARG A 36 12.38 -15.12 -3.52
C ARG A 36 11.28 -14.10 -3.89
N LEU A 37 10.12 -14.57 -4.34
CA LEU A 37 9.03 -13.70 -4.81
C LEU A 37 7.94 -13.57 -3.73
N ILE A 38 7.79 -12.38 -3.16
CA ILE A 38 6.86 -12.15 -2.05
C ILE A 38 5.65 -11.31 -2.45
N LEU A 39 4.51 -11.61 -1.80
CA LEU A 39 3.27 -10.85 -1.91
C LEU A 39 3.35 -9.60 -1.02
N LYS A 40 3.58 -8.43 -1.63
CA LYS A 40 3.71 -7.13 -0.94
C LYS A 40 2.50 -6.20 -1.13
N SER A 41 1.40 -6.70 -1.69
CA SER A 41 0.22 -5.92 -2.03
C SER A 41 -1.02 -6.81 -2.13
N PRO A 42 -2.24 -6.24 -2.22
CA PRO A 42 -3.44 -7.02 -2.53
C PRO A 42 -3.45 -7.69 -3.92
N TYR A 43 -2.49 -7.36 -4.80
CA TYR A 43 -2.37 -7.97 -6.13
C TYR A 43 -1.38 -9.15 -6.13
N ALA A 44 -1.86 -10.30 -6.60
CA ALA A 44 -1.11 -11.56 -6.56
C ALA A 44 -0.54 -12.01 -7.91
N ASP A 45 -0.84 -11.30 -9.01
CA ASP A 45 -0.27 -11.64 -10.30
C ASP A 45 1.25 -11.43 -10.29
N ARG A 46 1.97 -12.18 -11.15
CA ARG A 46 3.44 -12.21 -11.18
C ARG A 46 4.07 -10.81 -11.25
N ASP A 47 3.52 -9.92 -12.07
CA ASP A 47 4.03 -8.55 -12.28
C ASP A 47 3.84 -7.63 -11.06
N HIS A 48 3.17 -8.11 -10.02
CA HIS A 48 2.91 -7.40 -8.77
C HIS A 48 3.75 -7.90 -7.60
N LEU A 49 4.41 -9.06 -7.75
CA LEU A 49 5.26 -9.63 -6.72
C LEU A 49 6.57 -8.85 -6.61
N LEU A 50 7.13 -8.82 -5.40
CA LEU A 50 8.46 -8.26 -5.17
C LEU A 50 9.50 -9.37 -5.23
N ASP A 51 10.54 -9.16 -6.03
CA ASP A 51 11.70 -10.04 -6.11
C ASP A 51 12.77 -9.62 -5.10
N LEU A 52 12.96 -10.42 -4.05
CA LEU A 52 13.93 -10.14 -2.99
C LEU A 52 15.37 -10.14 -3.49
N ASP A 53 15.70 -10.84 -4.58
CA ASP A 53 17.05 -10.84 -5.16
C ASP A 53 17.42 -9.47 -5.77
N THR A 54 16.45 -8.58 -5.95
CA THR A 54 16.67 -7.21 -6.44
C THR A 54 16.98 -6.20 -5.34
N LEU A 55 16.94 -6.63 -4.08
CA LEU A 55 17.11 -5.79 -2.91
C LEU A 55 18.44 -6.06 -2.22
N ASP A 56 19.01 -5.01 -1.64
CA ASP A 56 20.05 -5.19 -0.63
C ASP A 56 19.45 -5.69 0.69
N HIS A 57 20.33 -5.94 1.65
CA HIS A 57 20.02 -6.63 2.90
C HIS A 57 18.96 -5.91 3.73
N GLU A 58 19.14 -4.61 3.99
CA GLU A 58 18.22 -3.81 4.79
C GLU A 58 16.85 -3.66 4.12
N ASN A 59 16.83 -3.46 2.80
CA ASN A 59 15.60 -3.38 2.02
C ASN A 59 14.83 -4.72 2.02
N ALA A 60 15.54 -5.84 1.91
CA ALA A 60 14.95 -7.18 1.94
C ALA A 60 14.34 -7.52 3.32
N ILE A 61 15.01 -7.15 4.42
CA ILE A 61 14.50 -7.33 5.78
C ILE A 61 13.21 -6.52 5.97
N LEU A 62 13.22 -5.23 5.62
CA LEU A 62 12.04 -4.39 5.82
C LEU A 62 10.88 -4.84 4.92
N ALA A 63 11.13 -5.20 3.66
CA ALA A 63 10.09 -5.67 2.75
C ALA A 63 9.38 -6.93 3.28
N GLN A 64 10.14 -7.90 3.79
CA GLN A 64 9.57 -9.10 4.42
C GLN A 64 8.79 -8.76 5.69
N ALA A 65 9.31 -7.89 6.55
CA ALA A 65 8.61 -7.46 7.76
C ALA A 65 7.30 -6.72 7.44
N LEU A 66 7.26 -5.92 6.38
CA LEU A 66 6.07 -5.19 5.93
C LEU A 66 4.93 -6.10 5.45
N ILE A 67 5.15 -7.41 5.25
CA ILE A 67 4.09 -8.37 4.94
C ILE A 67 3.02 -8.34 6.05
N VAL A 68 3.42 -8.22 7.32
CA VAL A 68 2.48 -8.22 8.46
C VAL A 68 1.81 -6.86 8.71
N LEU A 69 2.11 -5.84 7.91
CA LEU A 69 1.51 -4.51 8.01
C LEU A 69 -0.01 -4.61 7.78
N ARG A 70 -0.78 -4.11 8.75
CA ARG A 70 -2.24 -3.98 8.69
C ARG A 70 -2.70 -2.73 9.44
N ALA A 71 -3.86 -2.22 9.05
CA ALA A 71 -4.52 -1.20 9.83
C ALA A 71 -4.96 -1.75 11.20
N THR A 72 -4.95 -0.90 12.23
CA THR A 72 -5.31 -1.26 13.62
C THR A 72 -6.57 -0.57 14.12
N ARG A 73 -7.17 0.29 13.29
CA ARG A 73 -8.33 1.13 13.62
C ARG A 73 -9.17 1.37 12.38
N ASP A 74 -10.49 1.46 12.51
CA ASP A 74 -11.40 1.56 11.38
C ASP A 74 -11.36 2.94 10.67
N ASP A 75 -10.95 3.99 11.39
CA ASP A 75 -10.86 5.36 10.89
C ASP A 75 -9.46 5.72 10.35
N TYR A 76 -8.65 4.72 9.93
CA TYR A 76 -7.30 4.91 9.37
C TYR A 76 -7.26 5.94 8.23
N ALA A 77 -8.37 6.12 7.51
CA ALA A 77 -8.47 7.06 6.39
C ALA A 77 -8.26 8.52 6.83
N THR A 78 -8.57 8.85 8.08
CA THR A 78 -8.48 10.21 8.63
C THR A 78 -7.60 10.32 9.88
N ALA A 79 -7.32 9.21 10.56
CA ALA A 79 -6.45 9.18 11.73
C ALA A 79 -4.98 9.49 11.41
N PRO A 80 -4.16 9.92 12.39
CA PRO A 80 -2.72 10.07 12.23
C PRO A 80 -2.09 8.81 11.63
N TYR A 81 -1.19 8.98 10.65
CA TYR A 81 -0.65 7.87 9.87
C TYR A 81 0.04 6.81 10.74
N ILE A 82 0.85 7.26 11.70
CA ILE A 82 1.63 6.39 12.59
C ILE A 82 0.70 5.56 13.49
N GLU A 83 -0.40 6.13 13.97
CA GLU A 83 -1.38 5.44 14.83
C GLU A 83 -2.32 4.51 14.05
N SER A 84 -2.33 4.60 12.72
CA SER A 84 -3.26 3.85 11.88
C SER A 84 -2.83 2.40 11.64
N PHE A 85 -1.56 2.08 11.87
CA PHE A 85 -0.97 0.79 11.53
C PHE A 85 -0.23 0.14 12.70
N ASN A 86 -0.08 -1.18 12.63
CA ASN A 86 0.67 -2.00 13.58
C ASN A 86 2.21 -1.89 13.43
N TRP A 87 2.76 -0.68 13.27
CA TRP A 87 4.21 -0.46 13.15
C TRP A 87 5.06 -1.19 14.19
N PRO A 88 4.71 -1.21 15.50
CA PRO A 88 5.47 -1.98 16.49
C PRO A 88 5.61 -3.46 16.14
N LYS A 89 4.59 -4.07 15.51
CA LYS A 89 4.64 -5.47 15.09
C LYS A 89 5.54 -5.67 13.86
N VAL A 90 5.52 -4.72 12.93
CA VAL A 90 6.43 -4.72 11.77
C VAL A 90 7.89 -4.65 12.24
N PHE A 91 8.23 -3.76 13.17
CA PHE A 91 9.61 -3.65 13.65
C PHE A 91 10.03 -4.80 14.57
N GLN A 92 9.11 -5.42 15.32
CA GLN A 92 9.38 -6.69 15.99
C GLN A 92 9.80 -7.77 14.98
N GLU A 93 9.11 -7.83 13.85
CA GLU A 93 9.39 -8.79 12.78
C GLU A 93 10.71 -8.48 12.06
N ALA A 94 10.97 -7.21 11.73
CA ALA A 94 12.23 -6.78 11.15
C ALA A 94 13.42 -7.12 12.07
N LYS A 95 13.27 -6.91 13.38
CA LYS A 95 14.30 -7.28 14.38
C LYS A 95 14.55 -8.78 14.44
N ARG A 96 13.50 -9.60 14.35
CA ARG A 96 13.60 -11.07 14.28
C ARG A 96 14.39 -11.49 13.03
N LEU A 97 13.98 -10.99 11.86
CA LEU A 97 14.62 -11.28 10.58
C LEU A 97 16.09 -10.81 10.53
N ALA A 98 16.39 -9.63 11.06
CA ALA A 98 17.76 -9.11 11.16
C ALA A 98 18.66 -10.02 11.99
N LYS A 99 18.16 -10.53 13.14
CA LYS A 99 18.89 -11.48 13.98
C LYS A 99 19.12 -12.82 13.28
N GLU A 100 18.07 -13.37 12.66
CA GLU A 100 18.14 -14.65 11.95
C GLU A 100 19.10 -14.61 10.75
N SER A 101 19.23 -13.45 10.12
CA SER A 101 20.19 -13.26 9.02
C SER A 101 21.66 -13.38 9.42
N GLY A 102 21.98 -13.25 10.72
CA GLY A 102 23.35 -13.23 11.23
C GLY A 102 24.17 -11.97 10.87
N LYS A 103 23.61 -11.05 10.08
CA LYS A 103 24.29 -9.82 9.60
C LYS A 103 23.85 -8.56 10.36
N GLY A 104 22.79 -8.65 11.16
CA GLY A 104 22.18 -7.48 11.81
C GLY A 104 21.41 -6.61 10.82
N PHE A 105 21.28 -5.33 11.15
CA PHE A 105 20.64 -4.31 10.32
C PHE A 105 21.42 -3.01 10.47
N LYS A 106 21.75 -2.33 9.36
CA LYS A 106 22.38 -1.02 9.41
C LYS A 106 21.34 0.08 9.35
N GLU A 107 21.56 1.17 10.07
CA GLU A 107 20.68 2.32 10.03
C GLU A 107 20.34 2.72 8.59
N THR A 108 19.05 2.77 8.28
CA THR A 108 18.55 3.01 6.92
C THR A 108 17.27 3.84 6.98
N SER A 109 17.18 4.81 6.07
CA SER A 109 15.97 5.61 5.85
C SER A 109 15.19 5.14 4.63
N PHE A 110 13.87 5.16 4.75
CA PHE A 110 12.92 4.78 3.72
C PHE A 110 11.93 5.92 3.49
N TYR A 111 11.26 5.88 2.35
CA TYR A 111 10.30 6.89 1.96
C TYR A 111 8.89 6.31 1.90
N ILE A 112 7.93 7.03 2.49
CA ILE A 112 6.55 6.59 2.58
C ILE A 112 5.65 7.63 1.93
N VAL A 113 4.65 7.16 1.20
CA VAL A 113 3.57 7.99 0.67
C VAL A 113 2.25 7.43 1.16
N ALA A 114 1.42 8.26 1.79
CA ALA A 114 0.04 7.92 2.11
C ALA A 114 -0.92 8.81 1.32
N PHE A 115 -1.63 8.20 0.38
CA PHE A 115 -2.70 8.82 -0.40
C PHE A 115 -4.02 8.69 0.36
N ARG A 116 -4.45 9.78 0.97
CA ARG A 116 -5.76 9.90 1.62
C ARG A 116 -6.75 10.44 0.61
N SER A 117 -7.93 9.85 0.54
CA SER A 117 -8.92 10.23 -0.45
C SER A 117 -10.34 10.17 0.08
N GLN A 118 -11.23 10.91 -0.58
CA GLN A 118 -12.66 10.67 -0.55
C GLN A 118 -13.12 10.37 -1.98
N ILE A 119 -13.60 9.16 -2.21
CA ILE A 119 -14.06 8.68 -3.52
C ILE A 119 -15.41 9.33 -3.82
N LYS A 120 -15.65 9.71 -5.09
CA LYS A 120 -16.97 10.21 -5.48
C LYS A 120 -17.99 9.05 -5.48
N PRO A 121 -19.25 9.31 -5.10
CA PRO A 121 -20.32 8.31 -5.24
C PRO A 121 -20.52 7.82 -6.68
N SER A 122 -20.18 8.64 -7.68
CA SER A 122 -20.29 8.31 -9.11
C SER A 122 -19.10 7.49 -9.64
N THR A 123 -18.11 7.17 -8.82
CA THR A 123 -16.91 6.46 -9.26
C THR A 123 -17.19 4.98 -9.43
N GLU A 124 -16.97 4.49 -10.65
CA GLU A 124 -16.98 3.07 -10.95
C GLU A 124 -15.73 2.41 -10.34
N TYR A 125 -15.92 1.64 -9.26
CA TYR A 125 -14.83 1.01 -8.52
C TYR A 125 -14.00 0.04 -9.35
N SER A 126 -14.61 -0.64 -10.33
CA SER A 126 -13.91 -1.53 -11.26
C SER A 126 -12.90 -0.75 -12.12
N HIS A 127 -13.28 0.43 -12.61
CA HIS A 127 -12.39 1.29 -13.37
C HIS A 127 -11.26 1.85 -12.50
N LEU A 128 -11.58 2.28 -11.27
CA LEU A 128 -10.56 2.71 -10.31
C LEU A 128 -9.55 1.58 -10.02
N GLY A 129 -10.02 0.37 -9.76
CA GLY A 129 -9.18 -0.80 -9.50
C GLY A 129 -8.27 -1.17 -10.68
N GLN A 130 -8.74 -1.01 -11.93
CA GLN A 130 -7.91 -1.25 -13.12
C GLN A 130 -6.77 -0.23 -13.24
N LEU A 131 -7.06 1.05 -12.99
CA LEU A 131 -6.06 2.11 -13.01
C LEU A 131 -5.00 1.89 -11.92
N ASP A 132 -5.45 1.56 -10.70
CA ASP A 132 -4.55 1.29 -9.57
C ASP A 132 -3.66 0.07 -9.82
N LYS A 133 -4.25 -1.03 -10.32
CA LYS A 133 -3.51 -2.24 -10.66
C LYS A 133 -2.45 -1.97 -11.74
N ALA A 134 -2.79 -1.25 -12.80
CA ALA A 134 -1.84 -0.91 -13.85
C ALA A 134 -0.69 -0.02 -13.33
N ALA A 135 -1.00 0.99 -12.52
CA ALA A 135 0.00 1.85 -11.89
C ALA A 135 0.90 1.03 -10.94
N HIS A 136 0.34 0.13 -10.14
CA HIS A 136 1.10 -0.73 -9.24
C HIS A 136 2.11 -1.62 -9.98
N ALA A 137 1.70 -2.28 -11.07
CA ALA A 137 2.61 -3.13 -11.87
C ALA A 137 3.80 -2.30 -12.42
N GLU A 138 3.52 -1.08 -12.89
CA GLU A 138 4.54 -0.16 -13.36
C GLU A 138 5.51 0.27 -12.25
N ALA A 139 4.99 0.54 -11.04
CA ALA A 139 5.83 0.84 -9.87
C ALA A 139 6.73 -0.34 -9.50
N VAL A 140 6.23 -1.59 -9.57
CA VAL A 140 7.03 -2.79 -9.34
C VAL A 140 8.17 -2.88 -10.36
N ALA A 141 7.85 -2.74 -11.64
CA ALA A 141 8.83 -2.80 -12.72
C ALA A 141 9.90 -1.71 -12.64
N SER A 142 9.59 -0.55 -12.04
CA SER A 142 10.53 0.56 -11.87
C SER A 142 11.63 0.28 -10.84
N GLY A 143 11.34 -0.60 -9.88
CA GLY A 143 12.22 -0.99 -8.78
C GLY A 143 12.11 -0.10 -7.54
N GLY A 144 12.49 -0.65 -6.39
CA GLY A 144 12.53 0.05 -5.10
C GLY A 144 11.18 0.24 -4.39
N PHE A 145 10.16 -0.46 -4.84
CA PHE A 145 8.80 -0.43 -4.29
C PHE A 145 8.59 -1.59 -3.31
N LEU A 146 8.70 -1.33 -2.00
CA LEU A 146 8.80 -2.37 -0.97
C LEU A 146 7.45 -2.89 -0.47
N LYS A 147 6.45 -2.01 -0.35
CA LYS A 147 5.10 -2.38 0.12
C LYS A 147 4.06 -1.51 -0.55
N TYR A 148 2.91 -2.11 -0.82
CA TYR A 148 1.68 -1.40 -1.13
C TYR A 148 0.54 -1.94 -0.28
N TRP A 149 -0.32 -1.05 0.19
CA TRP A 149 -1.51 -1.39 0.95
C TRP A 149 -2.61 -0.38 0.64
N PHE A 150 -3.85 -0.83 0.53
CA PHE A 150 -5.01 0.06 0.55
C PHE A 150 -6.11 -0.56 1.40
N GLY A 151 -6.92 0.30 2.01
CA GLY A 151 -8.08 -0.11 2.79
C GLY A 151 -9.37 -0.17 1.97
N SER A 152 -10.48 -0.39 2.68
CA SER A 152 -11.83 -0.15 2.17
C SER A 152 -12.28 1.28 2.50
N PRO A 153 -13.10 1.94 1.64
CA PRO A 153 -13.71 3.20 1.98
C PRO A 153 -14.63 3.08 3.19
N ASP A 154 -14.63 4.10 4.04
CA ASP A 154 -15.58 4.21 5.15
C ASP A 154 -16.99 4.61 4.67
N ALA A 155 -17.92 4.81 5.61
CA ALA A 155 -19.29 5.24 5.31
C ALA A 155 -19.40 6.59 4.59
N HIS A 156 -18.34 7.39 4.59
CA HIS A 156 -18.22 8.67 3.88
C HIS A 156 -17.40 8.57 2.59
N LEU A 157 -17.11 7.34 2.14
CA LEU A 157 -16.28 7.01 1.00
C LEU A 157 -14.82 7.49 1.14
N ARG A 158 -14.33 7.66 2.38
CA ARG A 158 -12.93 8.03 2.64
C ARG A 158 -12.07 6.79 2.73
N ASN A 159 -10.90 6.81 2.09
CA ASN A 159 -9.97 5.70 2.07
C ASN A 159 -8.52 6.16 2.18
N LEU A 160 -7.62 5.22 2.45
CA LEU A 160 -6.17 5.42 2.44
C LEU A 160 -5.52 4.30 1.63
N ALA A 161 -4.62 4.69 0.72
CA ALA A 161 -3.61 3.82 0.14
C ALA A 161 -2.23 4.29 0.59
N THR A 162 -1.32 3.38 0.89
CA THR A 162 0.04 3.70 1.31
C THR A 162 1.07 2.82 0.62
N CYS A 163 2.24 3.40 0.36
CA CYS A 163 3.39 2.70 -0.15
C CYS A 163 4.68 3.05 0.61
N VAL A 164 5.57 2.06 0.67
CA VAL A 164 6.92 2.19 1.22
C VAL A 164 7.92 1.95 0.11
N TRP A 165 8.90 2.83 0.00
CA TRP A 165 9.95 2.85 -1.01
C TRP A 165 11.33 2.90 -0.37
N ARG A 166 12.34 2.36 -1.06
CA ARG A 166 13.74 2.49 -0.62
C ARG A 166 14.16 3.95 -0.51
N SER A 167 13.66 4.79 -1.41
CA SER A 167 13.98 6.22 -1.44
C SER A 167 12.88 7.03 -2.13
N ARG A 168 12.89 8.35 -1.92
CA ARG A 168 12.04 9.28 -2.67
C ARG A 168 12.33 9.26 -4.16
N GLN A 169 13.59 9.06 -4.55
CA GLN A 169 13.98 8.97 -5.96
C GLN A 169 13.33 7.77 -6.65
N ASP A 170 13.30 6.61 -6.00
CA ASP A 170 12.61 5.42 -6.50
C ASP A 170 11.10 5.67 -6.62
N ALA A 171 10.48 6.31 -5.63
CA ALA A 171 9.06 6.67 -5.69
C ALA A 171 8.75 7.62 -6.88
N LEU A 172 9.59 8.63 -7.10
CA LEU A 172 9.45 9.53 -8.25
C LEU A 172 9.63 8.80 -9.58
N LYS A 173 10.56 7.85 -9.67
CA LYS A 173 10.77 7.04 -10.86
C LYS A 173 9.57 6.12 -11.11
N GLY A 174 9.04 5.50 -10.07
CA GLY A 174 7.84 4.66 -10.11
C GLY A 174 6.59 5.42 -10.55
N GLY A 175 6.44 6.67 -10.12
CA GLY A 175 5.27 7.50 -10.44
C GLY A 175 5.28 8.21 -11.82
N ARG A 176 6.26 7.94 -12.69
CA ARG A 176 6.44 8.68 -13.97
C ARG A 176 5.98 7.95 -15.22
N GLY A 177 5.70 6.65 -15.13
CA GLY A 177 5.35 5.89 -16.32
C GLY A 177 3.92 6.18 -16.83
N PRO A 178 3.56 5.64 -18.01
CA PRO A 178 2.28 5.90 -18.65
C PRO A 178 1.07 5.54 -17.79
N ALA A 179 1.09 4.42 -17.09
CA ALA A 179 -0.04 3.97 -16.26
C ALA A 179 -0.28 4.91 -15.08
N HIS A 180 0.80 5.30 -14.37
CA HIS A 180 0.69 6.31 -13.32
C HIS A 180 0.19 7.65 -13.84
N ARG A 181 0.63 8.09 -15.03
CA ARG A 181 0.14 9.34 -15.63
C ARG A 181 -1.35 9.30 -15.94
N ILE A 182 -1.86 8.18 -16.43
CA ILE A 182 -3.29 7.98 -16.68
C ILE A 182 -4.08 8.00 -15.35
N ALA A 183 -3.60 7.26 -14.33
CA ALA A 183 -4.23 7.24 -13.01
C ALA A 183 -4.25 8.63 -12.36
N ALA A 184 -3.10 9.32 -12.35
CA ALA A 184 -2.97 10.67 -11.81
C ALA A 184 -3.85 11.68 -12.56
N GLY A 185 -3.91 11.60 -13.89
CA GLY A 185 -4.79 12.42 -14.72
C GLY A 185 -6.29 12.19 -14.47
N SER A 186 -6.66 11.00 -13.99
CA SER A 186 -8.04 10.60 -13.69
C SER A 186 -8.49 11.01 -12.27
N THR A 187 -7.57 11.44 -11.40
CA THR A 187 -7.84 11.76 -9.98
C THR A 187 -9.04 12.69 -9.79
N ARG A 188 -9.13 13.78 -10.57
CA ARG A 188 -10.25 14.73 -10.47
C ARG A 188 -11.60 14.15 -10.85
N ALA A 189 -11.63 13.14 -11.73
CA ALA A 189 -12.85 12.45 -12.09
C ALA A 189 -13.28 11.49 -10.97
N LEU A 190 -12.32 10.81 -10.34
CA LEU A 190 -12.53 9.69 -9.41
C LEU A 190 -12.75 10.10 -7.95
N TYR A 191 -12.15 11.21 -7.52
CA TYR A 191 -12.13 11.61 -6.10
C TYR A 191 -12.80 12.98 -5.88
N ALA A 192 -13.58 13.08 -4.81
CA ALA A 192 -14.14 14.32 -4.32
C ALA A 192 -13.05 15.19 -3.66
N SER A 193 -12.13 14.54 -2.95
CA SER A 193 -10.93 15.18 -2.38
C SER A 193 -9.81 14.16 -2.24
N TRP A 194 -8.56 14.63 -2.21
CA TRP A 194 -7.39 13.81 -1.89
C TRP A 194 -6.28 14.65 -1.27
N LYS A 195 -5.42 13.99 -0.51
CA LYS A 195 -4.21 14.53 0.10
C LYS A 195 -3.10 13.48 0.00
N ILE A 196 -1.88 13.93 -0.24
CA ILE A 196 -0.69 13.09 -0.20
C ILE A 196 0.12 13.49 1.03
N ASP A 197 0.21 12.58 1.99
CA ASP A 197 1.18 12.70 3.09
C ASP A 197 2.48 12.01 2.66
N GLN A 198 3.61 12.65 2.93
CA GLN A 198 4.94 12.12 2.67
C GLN A 198 5.64 11.97 4.02
N HIS A 199 6.26 10.81 4.25
CA HIS A 199 6.97 10.53 5.49
C HIS A 199 8.36 9.94 5.23
N ARG A 200 9.26 10.18 6.17
CA ARG A 200 10.52 9.46 6.29
C ARG A 200 10.36 8.41 7.37
N LEU A 201 10.71 7.16 7.07
CA LEU A 201 10.88 6.11 8.06
C LEU A 201 12.38 5.90 8.28
N THR A 202 12.89 6.18 9.47
CA THR A 202 14.27 5.87 9.85
C THR A 202 14.24 4.63 10.73
N VAL A 203 15.03 3.60 10.39
CA VAL A 203 15.22 2.40 11.21
C VAL A 203 16.66 2.40 11.68
N GLY A 204 16.87 2.40 12.99
CA GLY A 204 18.21 2.43 13.59
C GLY A 204 18.93 1.08 13.49
N ASP A 205 20.21 1.08 13.85
CA ASP A 205 21.04 -0.12 13.85
C ASP A 205 20.39 -1.27 14.64
N ASN A 206 20.49 -2.49 14.08
CA ASN A 206 19.90 -3.72 14.59
C ASN A 206 18.39 -3.65 14.90
N VAL A 207 17.70 -2.65 14.33
CA VAL A 207 16.28 -2.38 14.58
C VAL A 207 16.04 -2.10 16.08
N GLU A 208 16.99 -1.42 16.74
CA GLU A 208 16.84 -1.00 18.14
C GLU A 208 15.93 0.23 18.31
N SER A 209 15.79 1.02 17.26
CA SER A 209 14.87 2.16 17.20
C SER A 209 14.23 2.28 15.82
N TRP A 210 13.10 2.98 15.77
CA TRP A 210 12.49 3.41 14.53
C TRP A 210 11.69 4.69 14.78
N GLU A 211 11.58 5.52 13.75
CA GLU A 211 10.78 6.73 13.77
C GLU A 211 10.14 6.96 12.42
N ILE A 212 8.92 7.51 12.43
CA ILE A 212 8.26 8.01 11.22
C ILE A 212 8.04 9.51 11.44
N THR A 213 8.63 10.31 10.58
CA THR A 213 8.52 11.78 10.61
C THR A 213 7.92 12.29 9.32
N GLU A 214 7.35 13.50 9.35
CA GLU A 214 6.95 14.18 8.12
C GLU A 214 8.17 14.40 7.23
N TRP A 215 7.98 14.27 5.91
CA TRP A 215 9.05 14.54 4.97
C TRP A 215 9.33 16.04 4.90
N SER A 216 10.55 16.45 5.29
CA SER A 216 11.12 17.75 4.98
C SER A 216 12.22 17.60 3.92
N ASP A 217 12.20 18.49 2.92
CA ASP A 217 13.25 18.59 1.89
C ASP A 217 14.59 19.08 2.46
#